data_AF-A0A6C1SV54-F1
#
_entry.id   AF-A0A6C1SV54-F1
#
_cell.length_a   1.000
_cell.length_b   1.000
_cell.length_c   1.000
_cell.angle_alpha   90.00
_cell.angle_beta   90.00
_cell.angle_gamma   90.00
#
_symmetry.space_group_name_H-M   'P 1'
#
loop_
_entity.id
_entity.type
_entity.pdbx_description
1 polymer ?
#
loop_
_entity_poly.entity_id
_entity_poly.type
_entity_poly.pdbx_seq_one_letter_code
_entity_poly.pdbx_strand_id
1 'polypeptide(L)' 'MSEAARLKRGTVVTVAVVDGGLLTKPKPMPRKPVAFPYSEAELVLGLDPAKAHADDLPAMLTSERGD' A
#
# COMPACT_ATOMS: atom_id res chain seq x y z
N MET A 1 -4.66 -20.85 -5.70
CA MET A 1 -3.66 -19.78 -5.57
C MET A 1 -2.80 -20.10 -4.36
N SER A 2 -1.49 -20.31 -4.50
CA SER A 2 -0.62 -20.72 -3.38
C SER A 2 -0.36 -19.55 -2.43
N GLU A 3 -1.24 -19.39 -1.45
CA GLU A 3 -1.15 -18.41 -0.37
C GLU A 3 0.08 -18.66 0.54
N ALA A 4 0.61 -19.89 0.52
CA ALA A 4 1.71 -20.34 1.36
C ALA A 4 3.05 -19.61 1.12
N ALA A 5 3.30 -19.07 -0.07
CA ALA A 5 4.60 -18.46 -0.40
C ALA A 5 4.61 -16.91 -0.33
N ARG A 6 3.47 -16.27 -0.06
CA ARG A 6 3.31 -14.79 -0.08
C ARG A 6 3.85 -14.11 -1.35
N LEU A 7 3.87 -14.82 -2.48
CA LEU A 7 4.30 -14.28 -3.77
C LEU A 7 3.12 -13.61 -4.47
N LYS A 8 3.30 -12.37 -4.90
CA LYS A 8 2.35 -11.65 -5.77
C LYS A 8 2.80 -11.76 -7.23
N ARG A 9 1.86 -11.57 -8.17
CA ARG A 9 2.20 -11.45 -9.60
C ARG A 9 3.26 -10.34 -9.79
N GLY A 10 4.35 -10.66 -10.50
CA GLY A 10 5.48 -9.75 -10.71
C GLY A 10 6.55 -9.75 -9.60
N THR A 11 6.43 -10.58 -8.57
CA THR A 11 7.48 -10.73 -7.54
C THR A 11 8.73 -11.35 -8.14
N VAL A 12 9.87 -10.67 -8.01
CA VAL A 12 11.17 -11.20 -8.41
C VAL A 12 11.63 -12.25 -7.41
N VAL A 13 12.07 -13.41 -7.89
CA VAL A 13 12.55 -14.54 -7.08
C VAL A 13 14.00 -14.89 -7.39
N THR A 14 14.67 -15.50 -6.45
CA THR A 14 15.96 -16.18 -6.63
C THR A 14 15.70 -17.68 -6.67
N VAL A 15 16.31 -18.38 -7.62
CA VAL A 15 16.25 -19.85 -7.76
C VAL A 15 17.64 -20.43 -7.51
N ALA A 16 17.73 -21.43 -6.64
CA ALA A 16 18.97 -22.14 -6.34
C ALA A 16 18.76 -23.66 -6.45
N VAL A 17 19.78 -24.37 -6.96
CA VAL A 17 19.82 -25.83 -6.98
C VAL A 17 20.35 -26.31 -5.64
N VAL A 18 19.63 -27.21 -4.98
CA VAL A 18 20.02 -27.89 -3.73
C VAL A 18 19.84 -29.40 -3.90
N ASP A 19 20.42 -30.21 -3.02
CA ASP A 19 20.42 -31.68 -3.15
C ASP A 19 19.02 -32.31 -3.25
N GLY A 20 17.98 -31.60 -2.76
CA GLY A 20 16.57 -32.01 -2.83
C GLY A 20 15.75 -31.36 -3.95
N GLY A 21 16.36 -30.61 -4.87
CA GLY A 21 15.68 -29.98 -6.01
C GLY A 21 15.90 -28.47 -6.12
N LEU A 22 14.88 -27.76 -6.61
CA LEU A 22 14.94 -26.31 -6.84
C LEU A 22 14.32 -25.54 -5.67
N LEU A 23 15.12 -24.68 -5.05
CA LEU A 23 14.68 -23.78 -4.00
C LEU A 23 14.36 -22.39 -4.58
N THR A 24 13.10 -21.98 -4.50
CA THR A 24 12.64 -20.66 -4.95
C THR A 24 12.33 -19.78 -3.74
N LYS A 25 12.93 -18.59 -3.68
CA LYS A 25 12.70 -17.61 -2.60
C LYS A 25 12.46 -16.21 -3.16
N PRO A 26 11.65 -15.36 -2.52
CA PRO A 26 11.55 -13.95 -2.90
C PRO A 26 12.95 -13.31 -2.86
N LYS A 27 13.29 -12.55 -3.90
CA LYS A 27 14.54 -11.79 -3.92
C LYS A 27 14.44 -10.67 -2.87
N PRO A 28 15.37 -10.60 -1.89
CA PRO A 28 15.38 -9.50 -0.94
C PRO A 28 15.55 -8.19 -1.70
N MET A 29 14.55 -7.31 -1.65
CA MET A 29 14.72 -5.95 -2.12
C MET A 29 15.34 -5.14 -0.97
N PRO A 30 16.40 -4.37 -1.21
CA PRO A 30 16.83 -3.39 -0.24
C PRO A 30 15.64 -2.49 0.08
N ARG A 31 15.27 -2.41 1.36
CA ARG A 31 14.28 -1.43 1.81
C ARG A 31 14.87 -0.06 1.51
N LYS A 32 14.48 0.54 0.38
CA LYS A 32 14.76 1.95 0.17
C LYS A 32 14.04 2.70 1.30
N PRO A 33 14.72 3.60 2.02
CA PRO A 33 14.00 4.51 2.89
C PRO A 33 12.90 5.14 2.06
N VAL A 34 11.67 5.10 2.56
CA VAL A 34 10.55 5.79 1.93
C VAL A 34 10.84 7.27 2.11
N ALA A 35 11.56 7.85 1.15
CA ALA A 35 11.70 9.28 1.04
C ALA A 35 10.33 9.78 0.55
N PHE A 36 9.51 10.24 1.49
CA PHE A 36 8.30 10.96 1.11
C PHE A 36 8.74 12.23 0.38
N PRO A 37 8.28 12.45 -0.86
CA PRO A 37 8.72 13.59 -1.66
C PRO A 37 8.16 14.92 -1.14
N TYR A 38 7.17 14.87 -0.23
CA TYR A 38 6.50 16.02 0.35
C TYR A 38 6.34 15.83 1.86
N SER A 39 6.46 16.94 2.58
CA SER A 39 6.08 17.07 3.99
C SER A 39 4.57 17.15 4.15
N GLU A 40 4.08 16.92 5.37
CA GLU A 40 2.65 17.08 5.69
C GLU A 40 2.17 18.49 5.30
N ALA A 41 2.92 19.54 5.68
CA ALA A 41 2.60 20.93 5.35
C ALA A 41 2.43 21.17 3.84
N GLU A 42 3.25 20.54 2.99
CA GLU A 42 3.14 20.63 1.53
C GLU A 42 1.93 19.86 0.99
N LEU A 43 1.52 18.76 1.64
CA LEU A 43 0.32 18.02 1.27
C LEU A 43 -0.96 18.77 1.63
N VAL A 44 -0.96 19.57 2.70
CA VAL A 44 -2.13 20.38 3.11
C VAL A 44 -2.21 21.73 2.39
N LEU A 45 -1.14 22.15 1.70
CA LEU A 45 -1.08 23.44 1.04
C LEU A 45 -2.09 23.50 -0.12
N GLY A 46 -3.07 24.40 -0.01
CA GLY A 46 -4.09 24.57 -1.04
C GLY A 46 -5.24 23.56 -1.00
N LEU A 47 -5.31 22.72 0.04
CA LEU A 47 -6.54 22.02 0.39
C LEU A 47 -7.58 23.07 0.83
N ASP A 48 -8.66 23.14 0.07
CA ASP A 48 -9.88 23.85 0.41
C ASP A 48 -11.04 22.85 0.42
N PRO A 49 -12.20 23.18 1.04
CA PRO A 49 -13.32 22.25 1.10
C PRO A 49 -13.83 21.75 -0.26
N ALA A 50 -13.58 22.47 -1.36
CA ALA A 50 -13.98 22.07 -2.72
C ALA A 50 -12.93 21.18 -3.42
N LYS A 51 -11.68 21.18 -2.96
CA LYS A 51 -10.58 20.31 -3.44
C LYS A 51 -10.27 19.15 -2.52
N ALA A 52 -10.68 19.21 -1.26
CA ALA A 52 -10.69 18.06 -0.40
C ALA A 52 -11.67 17.06 -1.02
N HIS A 53 -11.19 15.88 -1.42
CA HIS A 53 -12.03 14.77 -1.90
C HIS A 53 -12.88 14.17 -0.75
N ALA A 54 -13.50 15.02 0.07
CA ALA A 54 -14.47 14.70 1.10
C ALA A 54 -15.90 14.56 0.52
N ASP A 55 -16.06 14.69 -0.80
CA ASP A 55 -17.34 14.60 -1.49
C ASP A 55 -17.96 13.18 -1.49
N ASP A 56 -17.21 12.15 -1.09
CA ASP A 56 -17.72 10.78 -0.91
C ASP A 56 -17.91 10.42 0.57
N LEU A 57 -18.14 11.40 1.47
CA LEU A 57 -18.68 11.05 2.77
C LEU A 57 -20.13 10.55 2.58
N PRO A 58 -20.49 9.34 3.05
CA PRO A 58 -21.85 8.87 2.98
C PRO A 58 -22.77 9.89 3.67
N ALA A 59 -23.95 10.10 3.09
CA ALA A 59 -24.94 10.99 3.68
C ALA A 59 -25.15 10.62 5.16
N MET A 60 -25.13 11.62 6.05
CA MET A 60 -25.28 11.40 7.49
C MET A 60 -26.52 10.55 7.76
N LEU A 61 -26.36 9.53 8.61
CA LEU A 61 -27.50 8.74 9.04
C LEU A 61 -28.43 9.61 9.91
N THR A 62 -29.71 9.29 9.93
CA THR A 62 -30.68 10.00 10.79
C THR A 62 -30.31 9.93 12.28
N SER A 63 -29.55 8.92 12.69
CA SER A 63 -29.00 8.76 14.04
C SER A 63 -27.79 9.64 14.36
N GLU A 64 -27.17 10.26 13.35
CA GLU A 64 -25.98 11.11 13.48
C GLU A 64 -26.33 12.60 13.51
N ARG A 65 -27.59 12.93 13.20
CA ARG A 65 -28.12 14.30 13.31
C ARG A 65 -28.48 14.53 14.78
N GLY A 66 -27.62 15.24 15.50
CA GLY A 66 -27.94 15.72 16.85
C GLY A 66 -29.16 16.65 16.81
N ASP A 67 -30.07 16.47 17.77
CA ASP A 67 -31.16 17.42 18.05
C ASP A 67 -30.62 18.74 18.64
#